data_AF-A0A2G5K3F2-F1
#
_entry.id   AF-A0A2G5K3F2-F1
#
_cell.length_a   1.000
_cell.length_b   1.000
_cell.length_c   1.000
_cell.angle_alpha   90.00
_cell.angle_beta   90.00
_cell.angle_gamma   90.00
#
_symmetry.space_group_name_H-M   'P 1'
#
loop_
_entity.id
_entity.type
_entity.pdbx_description
1 polymer ?
#
loop_
_entity_poly.entity_id
_entity_poly.type
_entity_poly.pdbx_seq_one_letter_code
_entity_poly.pdbx_strand_id
1 'polypeptide(L)'
;MERRKFLTGAAVAGAATTLAAPSVAQGKIEMALVSTWPRDFPGLGLPAQRFAARVQELTDGEIQTTYYAAGERVGAFDSFDEVASGNAQGYIGAEYYWKGKHPGFAPFTAIPFGLTYTEMDAWMRYAGGQELWDELGAEFGVKGLAMGNTGVQMGGWFNKEINSLDDMKGLKMRMPGLGGDVLAKIGASPVSLPGGQIYENLVSGAIDATEWVGPFNDYFMKFYEAAKYYYFPGMHEPGAQLAVGFNKAFWDGLSKNHQEIIKAAAAEENTQTMAETNANNGLYLNRLINDHGVELREFNDDVYEGFGEAAEEVIEEARDHSDLSKRIYDSHLKARAEIGAWTALSDTAYVQKRNNVLNR
;
A
#
# COMPACT_ATOMS: atom_id res chain seq x y z
N MET A 1 -27.00 41.87 -73.87
CA MET A 1 -26.35 41.35 -72.67
C MET A 1 -27.42 41.07 -71.64
N GLU A 2 -27.81 39.80 -71.56
CA GLU A 2 -28.71 39.27 -70.56
C GLU A 2 -27.97 38.96 -69.26
N ARG A 3 -28.68 39.11 -68.12
CA ARG A 3 -28.79 38.12 -67.03
C ARG A 3 -29.40 38.78 -65.78
N ARG A 4 -30.72 39.01 -65.85
CA ARG A 4 -31.62 38.87 -64.69
C ARG A 4 -32.54 37.70 -65.00
N LYS A 5 -32.77 36.83 -64.01
CA LYS A 5 -33.51 35.55 -64.03
C LYS A 5 -32.67 34.31 -64.31
N PHE A 6 -32.17 33.67 -63.25
CA PHE A 6 -32.26 32.22 -63.10
C PHE A 6 -32.03 31.85 -61.61
N LEU A 7 -33.07 31.24 -61.00
CA LEU A 7 -33.08 30.40 -59.77
C LEU A 7 -32.89 31.15 -58.42
N THR A 8 -33.82 31.29 -57.46
CA THR A 8 -35.05 30.56 -57.07
C THR A 8 -34.98 29.05 -57.27
N GLY A 9 -34.49 28.34 -56.24
CA GLY A 9 -34.67 26.90 -56.14
C GLY A 9 -33.45 26.15 -55.62
N ALA A 10 -33.11 26.34 -54.35
CA ALA A 10 -32.41 25.32 -53.56
C ALA A 10 -32.77 25.55 -52.09
N ALA A 11 -33.88 24.95 -51.67
CA ALA A 11 -34.07 24.60 -50.28
C ALA A 11 -32.94 23.63 -49.92
N VAL A 12 -31.81 24.15 -49.47
CA VAL A 12 -30.87 23.37 -48.69
C VAL A 12 -31.60 23.13 -47.39
N ALA A 13 -32.24 21.97 -47.30
CA ALA A 13 -32.51 21.30 -46.05
C ALA A 13 -31.16 21.16 -45.34
N GLY A 14 -30.74 22.23 -44.67
CA GLY A 14 -29.70 22.19 -43.67
C GLY A 14 -30.27 21.27 -42.61
N ALA A 15 -29.86 20.01 -42.66
CA ALA A 15 -29.93 19.15 -41.51
C ALA A 15 -29.31 19.96 -40.39
N ALA A 16 -30.15 20.50 -39.52
CA ALA A 16 -29.74 20.87 -38.19
C ALA A 16 -29.24 19.56 -37.61
N THR A 17 -27.96 19.28 -37.80
CA THR A 17 -27.20 18.50 -36.85
C THR A 17 -27.44 19.25 -35.55
N THR A 18 -28.42 18.77 -34.78
CA THR A 18 -28.45 18.97 -33.36
C THR A 18 -27.11 18.46 -32.89
N LEU A 19 -26.12 19.36 -32.84
CA LEU A 19 -24.97 19.20 -31.97
C LEU A 19 -25.61 18.85 -30.64
N ALA A 20 -25.51 17.57 -30.27
CA ALA A 20 -25.94 17.12 -28.97
C ALA A 20 -25.21 18.05 -28.00
N ALA A 21 -25.94 18.97 -27.39
CA ALA A 21 -25.43 19.71 -26.26
C ALA A 21 -24.92 18.63 -25.30
N PRO A 22 -23.69 18.73 -24.77
CA PRO A 22 -23.24 17.76 -23.79
C PRO A 22 -24.31 17.72 -22.71
N SER A 23 -24.80 16.52 -22.39
CA SER A 23 -25.75 16.31 -21.32
C SER A 23 -25.04 16.59 -19.99
N VAL A 24 -24.82 17.86 -19.68
CA VAL A 24 -24.28 18.31 -18.38
C VAL A 24 -25.45 18.29 -17.39
N ALA A 25 -25.93 17.09 -17.10
CA ALA A 25 -26.93 16.82 -16.07
C ALA A 25 -27.01 15.32 -15.76
N GLN A 26 -25.87 14.62 -15.62
CA GLN A 26 -25.85 13.43 -14.79
C GLN A 26 -25.48 13.87 -13.37
N GLY A 27 -26.23 13.38 -12.38
CA GLY A 27 -26.01 13.71 -10.99
C GLY A 27 -24.58 13.45 -10.57
N LYS A 28 -24.04 14.29 -9.70
CA LYS A 28 -22.71 14.12 -9.12
C LYS A 28 -22.66 12.80 -8.33
N ILE A 29 -21.67 11.97 -8.61
CA ILE A 29 -21.39 10.75 -7.86
C ILE A 29 -20.57 11.15 -6.63
N GLU A 30 -21.15 11.04 -5.45
CA GLU A 30 -20.44 11.32 -4.20
C GLU A 30 -19.62 10.09 -3.77
N MET A 31 -18.33 10.29 -3.53
CA MET A 31 -17.39 9.24 -3.12
C MET A 31 -16.67 9.65 -1.84
N ALA A 32 -17.18 9.18 -0.69
CA ALA A 32 -16.48 9.31 0.59
C ALA A 32 -15.35 8.27 0.70
N LEU A 33 -14.12 8.75 0.95
CA LEU A 33 -12.92 7.95 1.14
C LEU A 33 -12.44 8.08 2.59
N VAL A 34 -12.35 6.97 3.32
CA VAL A 34 -11.80 6.94 4.70
C VAL A 34 -10.40 6.33 4.71
N SER A 35 -9.45 6.95 5.42
CA SER A 35 -8.05 6.50 5.42
C SER A 35 -7.62 5.96 6.77
N THR A 36 -6.71 4.99 6.73
CA THR A 36 -6.02 4.48 7.93
C THR A 36 -4.87 5.38 8.40
N TRP A 37 -4.53 6.42 7.62
CA TRP A 37 -3.38 7.30 7.89
C TRP A 37 -3.79 8.72 8.31
N PRO A 38 -2.93 9.42 9.08
CA PRO A 38 -3.14 10.82 9.43
C PRO A 38 -3.12 11.73 8.20
N ARG A 39 -3.87 12.83 8.30
CA ARG A 39 -3.90 13.87 7.27
C ARG A 39 -2.51 14.47 7.05
N ASP A 40 -2.18 14.74 5.80
CA ASP A 40 -0.94 15.38 5.35
C ASP A 40 0.35 14.64 5.75
N PHE A 41 0.26 13.38 6.19
CA PHE A 41 1.44 12.61 6.59
C PHE A 41 2.31 12.25 5.37
N PRO A 42 3.63 12.56 5.38
CA PRO A 42 4.52 12.27 4.26
C PRO A 42 4.59 10.78 3.92
N GLY A 43 4.49 10.48 2.62
CA GLY A 43 4.61 9.13 2.04
C GLY A 43 3.41 8.20 2.21
N LEU A 44 2.39 8.54 3.02
CA LEU A 44 1.15 7.76 3.14
C LEU A 44 -0.11 8.64 3.04
N GLY A 45 -0.28 9.59 3.96
CA GLY A 45 -1.42 10.51 3.96
C GLY A 45 -1.47 11.40 2.72
N LEU A 46 -0.32 11.94 2.30
CA LEU A 46 -0.22 12.76 1.08
C LEU A 46 -0.60 11.98 -0.20
N PRO A 47 -0.05 10.77 -0.48
CA PRO A 47 -0.55 9.92 -1.56
C PRO A 47 -2.06 9.65 -1.52
N ALA A 48 -2.61 9.37 -0.33
CA ALA A 48 -4.05 9.11 -0.19
C ALA A 48 -4.91 10.32 -0.60
N GLN A 49 -4.49 11.52 -0.21
CA GLN A 49 -5.15 12.77 -0.61
C GLN A 49 -4.96 13.05 -2.11
N ARG A 50 -3.78 12.77 -2.64
CA ARG A 50 -3.45 12.93 -4.06
C ARG A 50 -4.33 12.05 -4.94
N PHE A 51 -4.50 10.77 -4.59
CA PHE A 51 -5.44 9.88 -5.27
C PHE A 51 -6.88 10.41 -5.23
N ALA A 52 -7.38 10.82 -4.06
CA ALA A 52 -8.74 11.33 -3.92
C ALA A 52 -8.97 12.56 -4.83
N ALA A 53 -8.02 13.50 -4.85
CA ALA A 53 -8.08 14.67 -5.72
C ALA A 53 -7.98 14.28 -7.21
N ARG A 54 -7.13 13.31 -7.54
CA ARG A 54 -6.88 12.86 -8.91
C ARG A 54 -8.10 12.23 -9.56
N VAL A 55 -8.87 11.43 -8.83
CA VAL A 55 -10.14 10.87 -9.34
C VAL A 55 -11.13 11.99 -9.70
N GLN A 56 -11.25 13.01 -8.85
CA GLN A 56 -12.14 14.14 -9.13
C GLN A 56 -11.67 14.94 -10.34
N GLU A 57 -10.37 15.16 -10.50
CA GLU A 57 -9.79 15.85 -11.66
C GLU A 57 -10.03 15.08 -12.96
N LEU A 58 -9.71 13.78 -12.99
CA LEU A 58 -9.83 12.95 -14.20
C LEU A 58 -11.28 12.72 -14.65
N THR A 59 -12.25 12.98 -13.78
CA THR A 59 -13.68 12.87 -14.07
C THR A 59 -14.34 14.23 -14.31
N ASP A 60 -13.56 15.32 -14.42
CA ASP A 60 -14.08 16.69 -14.54
C ASP A 60 -15.14 17.02 -13.46
N GLY A 61 -14.99 16.43 -12.26
CA GLY A 61 -15.89 16.61 -11.13
C GLY A 61 -17.19 15.80 -11.19
N GLU A 62 -17.36 14.88 -12.14
CA GLU A 62 -18.50 13.94 -12.13
C GLU A 62 -18.48 13.03 -10.89
N ILE A 63 -17.28 12.59 -10.47
CA ILE A 63 -17.07 11.98 -9.16
C ILE A 63 -16.53 13.05 -8.21
N GLN A 64 -17.32 13.41 -7.21
CA GLN A 64 -16.89 14.28 -6.13
C GLN A 64 -16.33 13.45 -4.99
N THR A 65 -15.07 13.70 -4.64
CA THR A 65 -14.41 12.97 -3.57
C THR A 65 -14.45 13.76 -2.28
N THR A 66 -14.73 13.08 -1.17
CA THR A 66 -14.54 13.62 0.18
C THR A 66 -13.58 12.71 0.93
N TYR A 67 -12.40 13.24 1.27
CA TYR A 67 -11.36 12.49 1.97
C TYR A 67 -11.39 12.74 3.48
N TYR A 68 -11.50 11.65 4.24
CA TYR A 68 -11.42 11.61 5.69
C TYR A 68 -10.14 10.88 6.11
N ALA A 69 -9.27 11.56 6.84
CA ALA A 69 -8.10 10.95 7.46
C ALA A 69 -8.50 10.07 8.66
N ALA A 70 -7.55 9.28 9.17
CA ALA A 70 -7.74 8.44 10.33
C ALA A 70 -8.34 9.25 11.51
N GLY A 71 -9.47 8.77 12.05
CA GLY A 71 -10.14 9.39 13.19
C GLY A 71 -11.07 10.57 12.86
N GLU A 72 -11.11 11.07 11.62
CA GLU A 72 -12.02 12.16 11.26
C GLU A 72 -13.47 11.69 11.05
N ARG A 73 -13.64 10.44 10.63
CA ARG A 73 -14.95 9.81 10.42
C ARG A 73 -15.10 8.50 11.19
N VAL A 74 -14.11 7.62 11.06
CA VAL A 74 -14.02 6.34 11.77
C VAL A 74 -12.58 6.13 12.27
N GLY A 75 -12.38 5.21 13.21
CA GLY A 75 -11.03 4.80 13.62
C GLY A 75 -10.26 4.20 12.44
N ALA A 76 -8.92 4.26 12.49
CA ALA A 76 -8.09 3.77 11.38
C ALA A 76 -8.44 2.33 10.97
N PHE A 77 -8.55 1.43 11.96
CA PHE A 77 -8.89 0.02 11.73
C PHE A 77 -10.40 -0.25 11.56
N ASP A 78 -11.26 0.77 11.58
CA ASP A 78 -12.69 0.62 11.28
C ASP A 78 -13.00 0.89 9.80
N SER A 79 -12.00 1.38 9.02
CA SER A 79 -12.16 1.81 7.62
C SER A 79 -12.72 0.71 6.71
N PHE A 80 -12.31 -0.55 6.90
CA PHE A 80 -12.82 -1.67 6.10
C PHE A 80 -14.32 -1.87 6.31
N ASP A 81 -14.77 -1.91 7.57
CA ASP A 81 -16.18 -2.18 7.90
C ASP A 81 -17.09 -1.01 7.51
N GLU A 82 -16.61 0.23 7.63
CA GLU A 82 -17.31 1.42 7.16
C GLU A 82 -17.59 1.35 5.64
N VAL A 83 -16.69 0.76 4.86
CA VAL A 83 -16.84 0.61 3.41
C VAL A 83 -17.62 -0.65 3.05
N ALA A 84 -17.34 -1.78 3.68
CA ALA A 84 -18.05 -3.03 3.45
C ALA A 84 -19.56 -2.86 3.73
N SER A 85 -19.93 -2.09 4.76
CA SER A 85 -21.32 -1.76 5.09
C SER A 85 -21.98 -0.73 4.15
N GLY A 86 -21.19 -0.05 3.31
CA GLY A 86 -21.66 0.96 2.36
C GLY A 86 -21.84 2.36 2.96
N ASN A 87 -21.41 2.59 4.20
CA ASN A 87 -21.45 3.91 4.82
C ASN A 87 -20.45 4.87 4.14
N ALA A 88 -19.27 4.38 3.75
CA ALA A 88 -18.32 5.07 2.87
C ALA A 88 -18.16 4.31 1.54
N GLN A 89 -17.77 5.02 0.49
CA GLN A 89 -17.63 4.44 -0.85
C GLN A 89 -16.28 3.79 -1.07
N GLY A 90 -15.24 4.23 -0.35
CA GLY A 90 -13.96 3.54 -0.34
C GLY A 90 -13.11 3.82 0.89
N TYR A 91 -12.09 2.98 1.08
CA TYR A 91 -11.05 3.14 2.09
C TYR A 91 -9.69 3.20 1.42
N ILE A 92 -8.73 3.80 2.11
CA ILE A 92 -7.33 3.82 1.72
C ILE A 92 -6.51 3.28 2.90
N GLY A 93 -5.71 2.25 2.65
CA GLY A 93 -4.95 1.59 3.71
C GLY A 93 -4.05 0.47 3.21
N ALA A 94 -3.84 -0.51 4.07
CA ALA A 94 -3.06 -1.71 3.79
C ALA A 94 -3.89 -2.94 4.20
N GLU A 95 -4.04 -3.89 3.29
CA GLU A 95 -4.93 -5.05 3.41
C GLU A 95 -4.59 -5.94 4.59
N TYR A 96 -3.31 -6.03 4.95
CA TYR A 96 -2.88 -6.85 6.09
C TYR A 96 -3.43 -6.40 7.47
N TYR A 97 -4.02 -5.20 7.58
CA TYR A 97 -4.73 -4.76 8.79
C TYR A 97 -6.00 -5.58 8.98
N TRP A 98 -6.51 -6.16 7.89
CA TRP A 98 -7.72 -6.96 7.82
C TRP A 98 -7.43 -8.47 7.88
N LYS A 99 -6.19 -8.88 8.18
CA LYS A 99 -5.82 -10.31 8.30
C LYS A 99 -6.69 -11.06 9.31
N GLY A 100 -7.19 -10.37 10.35
CA GLY A 100 -8.09 -10.94 11.34
C GLY A 100 -9.50 -11.24 10.82
N LYS A 101 -9.89 -10.68 9.66
CA LYS A 101 -11.12 -11.04 8.94
C LYS A 101 -10.88 -12.25 8.03
N HIS A 102 -9.77 -12.24 7.30
CA HIS A 102 -9.29 -13.38 6.52
C HIS A 102 -7.77 -13.25 6.29
N PRO A 103 -6.95 -14.27 6.60
CA PRO A 103 -5.49 -14.18 6.49
C PRO A 103 -5.00 -14.01 5.05
N GLY A 104 -5.82 -14.38 4.06
CA GLY A 104 -5.58 -14.12 2.64
C GLY A 104 -5.50 -12.65 2.24
N PHE A 105 -5.86 -11.70 3.12
CA PHE A 105 -5.63 -10.27 2.85
C PHE A 105 -4.15 -9.87 2.94
N ALA A 106 -3.33 -10.58 3.75
CA ALA A 106 -1.95 -10.16 3.98
C ALA A 106 -1.06 -10.10 2.71
N PRO A 107 -1.12 -11.09 1.78
CA PRO A 107 -0.35 -11.05 0.53
C PRO A 107 -0.63 -9.85 -0.38
N PHE A 108 -1.77 -9.17 -0.23
CA PHE A 108 -2.09 -7.95 -1.00
C PHE A 108 -1.49 -6.68 -0.40
N THR A 109 -0.78 -6.77 0.74
CA THR A 109 0.16 -5.76 1.22
C THR A 109 1.57 -6.29 1.21
N ALA A 110 1.87 -7.24 2.10
CA ALA A 110 3.17 -7.90 2.17
C ALA A 110 3.07 -9.11 3.11
N ILE A 111 3.96 -10.08 2.87
CA ILE A 111 4.23 -11.16 3.82
C ILE A 111 5.74 -11.21 4.10
N PRO A 112 6.15 -11.72 5.27
CA PRO A 112 7.54 -12.00 5.59
C PRO A 112 8.27 -12.73 4.45
N PHE A 113 9.40 -12.19 4.03
CA PHE A 113 10.19 -12.73 2.90
C PHE A 113 9.39 -12.89 1.60
N GLY A 114 8.38 -12.05 1.39
CA GLY A 114 7.54 -12.00 0.20
C GLY A 114 8.18 -11.26 -0.99
N LEU A 115 7.32 -10.66 -1.81
CA LEU A 115 7.69 -9.98 -3.06
C LEU A 115 8.19 -8.54 -2.82
N THR A 116 9.23 -8.15 -3.54
CA THR A 116 9.64 -6.75 -3.69
C THR A 116 8.69 -5.97 -4.60
N TYR A 117 8.79 -4.64 -4.67
CA TYR A 117 7.87 -3.80 -5.47
C TYR A 117 7.65 -4.29 -6.91
N THR A 118 8.73 -4.56 -7.66
CA THR A 118 8.63 -4.96 -9.07
C THR A 118 8.00 -6.34 -9.22
N GLU A 119 8.29 -7.25 -8.29
CA GLU A 119 7.70 -8.58 -8.23
C GLU A 119 6.21 -8.54 -7.84
N MET A 120 5.86 -7.70 -6.86
CA MET A 120 4.50 -7.48 -6.41
C MET A 120 3.64 -6.87 -7.52
N ASP A 121 4.10 -5.82 -8.19
CA ASP A 121 3.36 -5.18 -9.29
C ASP A 121 3.18 -6.15 -10.48
N ALA A 122 4.18 -6.97 -10.77
CA ALA A 122 4.08 -8.03 -11.78
C ALA A 122 3.08 -9.12 -11.38
N TRP A 123 3.08 -9.57 -10.12
CA TRP A 123 2.12 -10.56 -9.63
C TRP A 123 0.68 -10.05 -9.70
N MET A 124 0.44 -8.84 -9.20
CA MET A 124 -0.87 -8.21 -9.19
C MET A 124 -1.44 -8.04 -10.60
N ARG A 125 -0.62 -7.63 -11.58
CA ARG A 125 -1.11 -7.29 -12.93
C ARG A 125 -1.10 -8.45 -13.92
N TYR A 126 -0.15 -9.38 -13.77
CA TYR A 126 0.16 -10.35 -14.83
C TYR A 126 0.35 -11.79 -14.34
N ALA A 127 0.32 -12.05 -13.03
CA ALA A 127 0.43 -13.42 -12.49
C ALA A 127 -0.72 -13.82 -11.56
N GLY A 128 -1.89 -13.19 -11.71
CA GLY A 128 -3.15 -13.65 -11.11
C GLY A 128 -3.49 -13.04 -9.75
N GLY A 129 -2.70 -12.09 -9.24
CA GLY A 129 -2.93 -11.49 -7.93
C GLY A 129 -4.24 -10.72 -7.83
N GLN A 130 -4.58 -9.90 -8.83
CA GLN A 130 -5.81 -9.11 -8.80
C GLN A 130 -7.08 -9.97 -8.84
N GLU A 131 -7.09 -11.07 -9.61
CA GLU A 131 -8.24 -11.96 -9.69
C GLU A 131 -8.52 -12.64 -8.34
N LEU A 132 -7.45 -13.05 -7.64
CA LEU A 132 -7.56 -13.65 -6.31
C LEU A 132 -7.99 -12.62 -5.25
N TRP A 133 -7.53 -11.37 -5.36
CA TRP A 133 -7.99 -10.29 -4.49
C TRP A 133 -9.46 -9.97 -4.71
N ASP A 134 -9.92 -9.98 -5.95
CA ASP A 134 -11.33 -9.76 -6.30
C ASP A 134 -12.23 -10.87 -5.76
N GLU A 135 -11.79 -12.12 -5.83
CA GLU A 135 -12.50 -13.26 -5.26
C GLU A 135 -12.63 -13.13 -3.74
N LEU A 136 -11.53 -12.81 -3.04
CA LEU A 136 -11.55 -12.60 -1.59
C LEU A 136 -12.40 -11.38 -1.19
N GLY A 137 -12.20 -10.24 -1.85
CA GLY A 137 -12.94 -9.03 -1.56
C GLY A 137 -14.45 -9.20 -1.74
N ALA A 138 -14.89 -10.01 -2.72
CA ALA A 138 -16.29 -10.29 -2.96
C ALA A 138 -16.99 -10.98 -1.77
N GLU A 139 -16.29 -11.80 -0.98
CA GLU A 139 -16.84 -12.42 0.25
C GLU A 139 -17.23 -11.36 1.29
N PHE A 140 -16.61 -10.19 1.24
CA PHE A 140 -16.81 -9.07 2.16
C PHE A 140 -17.54 -7.87 1.52
N GLY A 141 -17.95 -7.99 0.25
CA GLY A 141 -18.56 -6.87 -0.46
C GLY A 141 -17.60 -5.71 -0.74
N VAL A 142 -16.32 -6.00 -0.99
CA VAL A 142 -15.27 -5.00 -1.27
C VAL A 142 -14.57 -5.29 -2.61
N LYS A 143 -14.17 -4.24 -3.33
CA LYS A 143 -13.29 -4.29 -4.51
C LYS A 143 -11.99 -3.55 -4.21
N GLY A 144 -10.87 -4.27 -4.15
CA GLY A 144 -9.55 -3.69 -3.92
C GLY A 144 -8.79 -3.35 -5.20
N LEU A 145 -7.96 -2.31 -5.15
CA LEU A 145 -6.98 -1.94 -6.18
C LEU A 145 -5.67 -1.50 -5.52
N ALA A 146 -4.56 -1.82 -6.17
CA ALA A 146 -3.25 -1.31 -5.81
C ALA A 146 -3.18 0.21 -5.97
N MET A 147 -2.69 0.92 -4.96
CA MET A 147 -2.63 2.39 -4.91
C MET A 147 -1.44 2.88 -4.07
N GLY A 148 -0.28 2.26 -4.23
CA GLY A 148 0.96 2.72 -3.57
C GLY A 148 1.87 1.57 -3.26
N ASN A 149 3.18 1.83 -3.19
CA ASN A 149 4.12 0.88 -2.62
C ASN A 149 5.26 1.61 -1.92
N THR A 150 5.67 1.11 -0.75
CA THR A 150 6.76 1.73 0.03
C THR A 150 8.14 1.16 -0.32
N GLY A 151 8.20 0.09 -1.11
CA GLY A 151 9.41 -0.70 -1.32
C GLY A 151 9.78 -1.52 -0.09
N VAL A 152 11.04 -1.96 -0.04
CA VAL A 152 11.60 -2.68 1.11
C VAL A 152 11.64 -1.73 2.30
N GLN A 153 10.98 -2.13 3.38
CA GLN A 153 10.96 -1.38 4.61
C GLN A 153 12.18 -1.64 5.50
N MET A 154 12.40 -0.75 6.45
CA MET A 154 13.43 -0.93 7.48
C MET A 154 12.97 -1.96 8.53
N GLY A 155 13.93 -2.52 9.26
CA GLY A 155 13.70 -3.51 10.32
C GLY A 155 13.08 -2.96 11.60
N GLY A 156 13.09 -1.63 11.77
CA GLY A 156 12.45 -0.94 12.89
C GLY A 156 13.42 -0.27 13.85
N TRP A 157 12.85 0.42 14.82
CA TRP A 157 13.47 1.27 15.83
C TRP A 157 13.53 0.57 17.18
N PHE A 158 14.74 0.53 17.75
CA PHE A 158 15.03 -0.16 19.00
C PHE A 158 15.83 0.73 19.94
N ASN A 159 15.62 0.55 21.24
CA ASN A 159 16.40 1.21 22.29
C ASN A 159 17.55 0.38 22.85
N LYS A 160 17.61 -0.89 22.45
CA LYS A 160 18.68 -1.83 22.76
C LYS A 160 19.11 -2.49 21.46
N GLU A 161 20.38 -2.87 21.39
CA GLU A 161 20.85 -3.67 20.27
C GLU A 161 20.22 -5.06 20.34
N ILE A 162 19.89 -5.59 19.17
CA ILE A 162 19.50 -6.96 18.91
C ILE A 162 20.71 -7.67 18.32
N ASN A 163 21.35 -8.52 19.12
CA ASN A 163 22.56 -9.26 18.77
C ASN A 163 22.32 -10.78 18.67
N SER A 164 21.15 -11.27 19.09
CA SER A 164 20.72 -12.66 18.91
C SER A 164 19.20 -12.77 18.99
N LEU A 165 18.66 -13.94 18.66
CA LEU A 165 17.22 -14.22 18.85
C LEU A 165 16.76 -14.07 20.30
N ASP A 166 17.65 -14.27 21.28
CA ASP A 166 17.31 -14.11 22.69
C ASP A 166 16.94 -12.65 23.05
N ASP A 167 17.50 -11.66 22.36
CA ASP A 167 17.18 -10.24 22.57
C ASP A 167 15.76 -9.88 22.12
N MET A 168 15.13 -10.73 21.28
CA MET A 168 13.75 -10.57 20.84
C MET A 168 12.75 -11.09 21.87
N LYS A 169 13.16 -11.97 22.79
CA LYS A 169 12.24 -12.61 23.75
C LYS A 169 11.66 -11.59 24.72
N GLY A 170 10.33 -11.53 24.77
CA GLY A 170 9.57 -10.59 25.59
C GLY A 170 9.59 -9.14 25.11
N LEU A 171 10.28 -8.85 23.99
CA LEU A 171 10.32 -7.51 23.42
C LEU A 171 8.91 -7.10 22.97
N LYS A 172 8.36 -6.03 23.55
CA LYS A 172 7.06 -5.50 23.12
C LYS A 172 7.26 -4.63 21.90
N MET A 173 7.00 -5.18 20.72
CA MET A 173 7.24 -4.48 19.46
C MET A 173 5.94 -4.19 18.76
N ARG A 174 5.72 -2.94 18.35
CA ARG A 174 4.64 -2.63 17.42
C ARG A 174 5.04 -3.15 16.04
N MET A 175 4.26 -4.11 15.50
CA MET A 175 4.39 -4.63 14.14
C MET A 175 3.05 -5.21 13.66
N PRO A 176 2.49 -4.75 12.53
CA PRO A 176 1.26 -5.27 11.95
C PRO A 176 1.52 -6.50 11.06
N GLY A 177 0.45 -6.98 10.41
CA GLY A 177 0.55 -8.03 9.40
C GLY A 177 1.09 -9.35 9.95
N LEU A 178 1.60 -10.20 9.05
CA LEU A 178 2.24 -11.46 9.42
C LEU A 178 3.62 -11.25 10.07
N GLY A 179 4.24 -10.08 9.91
CA GLY A 179 5.48 -9.73 10.61
C GLY A 179 5.32 -9.84 12.13
N GLY A 180 4.19 -9.31 12.66
CA GLY A 180 3.86 -9.48 14.07
C GLY A 180 3.71 -10.94 14.51
N ASP A 181 3.17 -11.82 13.66
CA ASP A 181 3.04 -13.25 13.98
C ASP A 181 4.40 -13.94 14.02
N VAL A 182 5.31 -13.59 13.11
CA VAL A 182 6.70 -14.05 13.13
C VAL A 182 7.40 -13.62 14.42
N LEU A 183 7.22 -12.36 14.83
CA LEU A 183 7.74 -11.88 16.11
C LEU A 183 7.19 -12.69 17.29
N ALA A 184 5.90 -13.05 17.29
CA ALA A 184 5.33 -13.89 18.33
C ALA A 184 5.95 -15.29 18.37
N LYS A 185 6.21 -15.92 17.22
CA LYS A 185 6.82 -17.25 17.13
C LYS A 185 8.23 -17.30 17.72
N ILE A 186 9.01 -16.22 17.56
CA ILE A 186 10.37 -16.12 18.14
C ILE A 186 10.37 -15.58 19.59
N GLY A 187 9.19 -15.41 20.20
CA GLY A 187 9.03 -15.09 21.61
C GLY A 187 8.92 -13.60 21.95
N ALA A 188 8.83 -12.71 20.95
CA ALA A 188 8.49 -11.31 21.19
C ALA A 188 6.98 -11.15 21.48
N SER A 189 6.57 -9.95 21.87
CA SER A 189 5.18 -9.59 22.17
C SER A 189 4.70 -8.53 21.18
N PRO A 190 4.17 -8.91 20.00
CA PRO A 190 3.72 -7.95 19.01
C PRO A 190 2.51 -7.13 19.50
N VAL A 191 2.47 -5.85 19.15
CA VAL A 191 1.35 -4.95 19.44
C VAL A 191 0.84 -4.35 18.13
N SER A 192 -0.48 -4.35 17.94
CA SER A 192 -1.12 -3.67 16.79
C SER A 192 -1.63 -2.30 17.22
N LEU A 193 -1.08 -1.24 16.61
CA LEU A 193 -1.47 0.15 16.82
C LEU A 193 -1.59 0.88 15.49
N PRO A 194 -2.58 1.79 15.34
CA PRO A 194 -2.58 2.78 14.26
C PRO A 194 -1.32 3.65 14.29
N GLY A 195 -0.86 4.11 13.13
CA GLY A 195 0.37 4.90 12.99
C GLY A 195 0.45 6.10 13.95
N GLY A 196 -0.65 6.84 14.08
CA GLY A 196 -0.73 8.03 14.94
C GLY A 196 -0.55 7.75 16.45
N GLN A 197 -0.60 6.50 16.89
CA GLN A 197 -0.45 6.13 18.30
C GLN A 197 0.96 5.61 18.63
N ILE A 198 1.81 5.36 17.63
CA ILE A 198 3.10 4.68 17.83
C ILE A 198 4.05 5.55 18.66
N TYR A 199 4.23 6.82 18.30
CA TYR A 199 5.21 7.71 18.95
C TYR A 199 4.98 7.81 20.45
N GLU A 200 3.74 8.08 20.88
CA GLU A 200 3.40 8.21 22.30
C GLU A 200 3.58 6.89 23.07
N ASN A 201 3.26 5.76 22.45
CA ASN A 201 3.47 4.44 23.06
C ASN A 201 4.95 4.08 23.18
N LEU A 202 5.78 4.49 22.21
CA LEU A 202 7.22 4.29 22.25
C LEU A 202 7.88 5.19 23.31
N VAL A 203 7.53 6.47 23.35
CA VAL A 203 8.05 7.44 24.35
C VAL A 203 7.66 7.06 25.77
N SER A 204 6.42 6.57 25.97
CA SER A 204 5.95 6.15 27.30
C SER A 204 6.50 4.81 27.76
N GLY A 205 7.11 4.02 26.86
CA GLY A 205 7.57 2.65 27.14
C GLY A 205 6.43 1.63 27.21
N ALA A 206 5.24 1.95 26.66
CA ALA A 206 4.18 0.96 26.47
C ALA A 206 4.59 -0.11 25.44
N ILE A 207 5.40 0.29 24.45
CA ILE A 207 6.15 -0.59 23.54
C ILE A 207 7.65 -0.29 23.67
N ASP A 208 8.47 -1.32 23.55
CA ASP A 208 9.94 -1.27 23.63
C ASP A 208 10.58 -0.94 22.27
N ALA A 209 9.91 -1.32 21.18
CA ALA A 209 10.36 -1.17 19.81
C ALA A 209 9.16 -0.96 18.87
N THR A 210 9.42 -0.48 17.65
CA THR A 210 8.41 -0.36 16.60
C THR A 210 9.05 -0.48 15.23
N GLU A 211 8.32 -1.00 14.25
CA GLU A 211 8.58 -0.65 12.86
C GLU A 211 7.59 0.42 12.37
N TRP A 212 7.80 0.95 11.16
CA TRP A 212 6.77 1.73 10.49
C TRP A 212 6.84 1.64 8.98
N VAL A 213 7.87 2.26 8.36
CA VAL A 213 8.08 2.15 6.91
C VAL A 213 9.57 2.21 6.58
N GLY A 214 10.20 3.35 6.83
CA GLY A 214 11.50 3.64 6.25
C GLY A 214 11.92 5.08 6.48
N PRO A 215 13.15 5.45 6.08
CA PRO A 215 13.75 6.70 6.52
C PRO A 215 12.92 7.94 6.20
N PHE A 216 12.23 7.96 5.05
CA PHE A 216 11.37 9.08 4.66
C PHE A 216 10.23 9.31 5.66
N ASN A 217 9.40 8.29 5.90
CA ASN A 217 8.24 8.41 6.78
C ASN A 217 8.65 8.51 8.25
N ASP A 218 9.61 7.68 8.67
CA ASP A 218 10.01 7.52 10.06
C ASP A 218 10.68 8.80 10.61
N TYR A 219 11.32 9.59 9.73
CA TYR A 219 11.81 10.92 10.08
C TYR A 219 10.69 11.84 10.59
N PHE A 220 9.52 11.80 9.97
CA PHE A 220 8.37 12.61 10.40
C PHE A 220 7.62 12.02 11.58
N MET A 221 7.75 10.71 11.83
CA MET A 221 7.28 10.07 13.06
C MET A 221 8.12 10.41 14.28
N LYS A 222 9.37 10.84 14.08
CA LYS A 222 10.31 11.23 15.13
C LYS A 222 10.65 10.13 16.12
N PHE A 223 10.66 8.87 15.69
CA PHE A 223 11.03 7.75 16.55
C PHE A 223 12.46 7.87 17.11
N TYR A 224 13.35 8.61 16.42
CA TYR A 224 14.70 8.94 16.88
C TYR A 224 14.74 9.69 18.23
N GLU A 225 13.64 10.30 18.69
CA GLU A 225 13.57 10.94 20.01
C GLU A 225 13.42 9.91 21.14
N ALA A 226 12.89 8.73 20.80
CA ALA A 226 12.63 7.65 21.75
C ALA A 226 13.57 6.46 21.56
N ALA A 227 14.07 6.19 20.35
CA ALA A 227 14.85 5.02 19.98
C ALA A 227 16.09 5.37 19.14
N LYS A 228 17.24 4.75 19.42
CA LYS A 228 18.52 5.10 18.77
C LYS A 228 18.95 4.16 17.66
N TYR A 229 18.66 2.87 17.79
CA TYR A 229 19.10 1.87 16.83
C TYR A 229 18.03 1.68 15.76
N TYR A 230 18.44 1.77 14.50
CA TYR A 230 17.55 1.61 13.36
C TYR A 230 18.03 0.45 12.50
N TYR A 231 17.27 -0.65 12.55
CA TYR A 231 17.67 -1.93 11.98
C TYR A 231 17.28 -2.06 10.51
N PHE A 232 18.05 -2.84 9.74
CA PHE A 232 17.73 -3.25 8.36
C PHE A 232 18.25 -4.67 8.05
N PRO A 233 17.73 -5.33 7.00
CA PRO A 233 16.49 -5.01 6.28
C PRO A 233 15.24 -5.48 7.04
N GLY A 234 14.07 -4.91 6.71
CA GLY A 234 12.79 -5.36 7.25
C GLY A 234 12.26 -6.59 6.53
N MET A 235 12.35 -7.76 7.18
CA MET A 235 11.87 -9.02 6.60
C MET A 235 10.35 -9.04 6.34
N HIS A 236 9.59 -8.28 7.13
CA HIS A 236 8.12 -8.30 7.17
C HIS A 236 7.48 -7.64 5.95
N GLU A 237 8.12 -6.62 5.38
CA GLU A 237 7.58 -5.78 4.31
C GLU A 237 8.63 -5.51 3.21
N PRO A 238 8.93 -6.50 2.34
CA PRO A 238 9.88 -6.34 1.25
C PRO A 238 9.36 -5.48 0.08
N GLY A 239 8.07 -5.19 0.04
CA GLY A 239 7.42 -4.41 -1.01
C GLY A 239 5.98 -4.09 -0.65
N ALA A 240 5.77 -3.34 0.43
CA ALA A 240 4.44 -3.13 0.99
C ALA A 240 3.50 -2.41 0.03
N GLN A 241 2.57 -3.17 -0.55
CA GLN A 241 1.53 -2.66 -1.44
C GLN A 241 0.41 -2.03 -0.62
N LEU A 242 0.15 -0.76 -0.91
CA LEU A 242 -0.96 -0.01 -0.37
C LEU A 242 -2.16 -0.17 -1.28
N ALA A 243 -3.34 -0.01 -0.69
CA ALA A 243 -4.60 -0.33 -1.33
C ALA A 243 -5.59 0.83 -1.24
N VAL A 244 -6.42 0.92 -2.27
CA VAL A 244 -7.74 1.53 -2.18
C VAL A 244 -8.79 0.43 -2.34
N GLY A 245 -9.68 0.32 -1.36
CA GLY A 245 -10.83 -0.58 -1.40
C GLY A 245 -12.12 0.19 -1.62
N PHE A 246 -13.07 -0.37 -2.36
CA PHE A 246 -14.38 0.23 -2.62
C PHE A 246 -15.50 -0.68 -2.12
N ASN A 247 -16.60 -0.08 -1.69
CA ASN A 247 -17.83 -0.84 -1.51
C ASN A 247 -18.20 -1.47 -2.86
N LYS A 248 -18.43 -2.78 -2.89
CA LYS A 248 -18.63 -3.51 -4.14
C LYS A 248 -19.89 -3.07 -4.88
N ALA A 249 -20.98 -2.78 -4.18
CA ALA A 249 -22.21 -2.32 -4.81
C ALA A 249 -22.04 -0.91 -5.43
N PHE A 250 -21.32 -0.01 -4.74
CA PHE A 250 -20.94 1.28 -5.31
C PHE A 250 -20.09 1.09 -6.57
N TRP A 251 -19.03 0.28 -6.49
CA TRP A 251 -18.14 -0.01 -7.61
C TRP A 251 -18.89 -0.56 -8.83
N ASP A 252 -19.73 -1.59 -8.62
CA ASP A 252 -20.49 -2.25 -9.68
C ASP A 252 -21.57 -1.32 -10.28
N GLY A 253 -22.01 -0.29 -9.55
CA GLY A 253 -22.93 0.75 -10.02
C GLY A 253 -22.28 1.85 -10.87
N LEU A 254 -20.94 1.96 -10.86
CA LEU A 254 -20.23 2.93 -11.69
C LEU A 254 -20.29 2.55 -13.17
N SER A 255 -20.24 3.57 -14.03
CA SER A 255 -20.03 3.31 -15.46
C SER A 255 -18.66 2.65 -15.68
N LYS A 256 -18.53 1.86 -16.75
CA LYS A 256 -17.23 1.28 -17.13
C LYS A 256 -16.16 2.36 -17.27
N ASN A 257 -16.50 3.53 -17.80
CA ASN A 257 -15.56 4.65 -17.95
C ASN A 257 -15.05 5.15 -16.59
N HIS A 258 -15.95 5.33 -15.61
CA HIS A 258 -15.58 5.72 -14.25
C HIS A 258 -14.71 4.68 -13.56
N GLN A 259 -15.03 3.39 -13.71
CA GLN A 259 -14.20 2.30 -13.19
C GLN A 259 -12.78 2.34 -13.78
N GLU A 260 -12.64 2.53 -15.10
CA GLU A 260 -11.33 2.61 -15.75
C GLU A 260 -10.55 3.87 -15.35
N ILE A 261 -11.21 5.01 -15.17
CA ILE A 261 -10.56 6.23 -14.66
C ILE A 261 -10.02 6.01 -13.24
N ILE A 262 -10.79 5.37 -12.36
CA ILE A 262 -10.34 5.07 -10.99
C ILE A 262 -9.16 4.09 -11.01
N LYS A 263 -9.20 3.03 -11.84
CA LYS A 263 -8.07 2.10 -12.00
C LYS A 263 -6.82 2.82 -12.50
N ALA A 264 -6.96 3.73 -13.47
CA ALA A 264 -5.85 4.52 -13.98
C ALA A 264 -5.24 5.43 -12.91
N ALA A 265 -6.07 6.13 -12.13
CA ALA A 265 -5.62 6.95 -11.00
C ALA A 265 -4.90 6.12 -9.93
N ALA A 266 -5.42 4.94 -9.60
CA ALA A 266 -4.81 4.05 -8.62
C ALA A 266 -3.44 3.53 -9.11
N ALA A 267 -3.35 3.14 -10.38
CA ALA A 267 -2.10 2.70 -11.00
C ALA A 267 -1.05 3.82 -11.11
N GLU A 268 -1.48 5.05 -11.42
CA GLU A 268 -0.63 6.26 -11.41
C GLU A 268 -0.03 6.47 -10.02
N GLU A 269 -0.89 6.46 -8.98
CA GLU A 269 -0.45 6.66 -7.60
C GLU A 269 0.45 5.52 -7.09
N ASN A 270 0.19 4.28 -7.53
CA ASN A 270 1.02 3.13 -7.22
C ASN A 270 2.49 3.34 -7.62
N THR A 271 2.70 3.82 -8.84
CA THR A 271 4.04 4.12 -9.34
C THR A 271 4.60 5.40 -8.73
N GLN A 272 3.77 6.43 -8.53
CA GLN A 272 4.21 7.71 -7.98
C GLN A 272 4.69 7.59 -6.53
N THR A 273 3.95 6.88 -5.68
CA THR A 273 4.34 6.65 -4.28
C THR A 273 5.68 5.91 -4.17
N MET A 274 5.91 4.89 -5.00
CA MET A 274 7.18 4.16 -5.01
C MET A 274 8.35 5.06 -5.44
N ALA A 275 8.16 5.87 -6.49
CA ALA A 275 9.17 6.80 -6.96
C ALA A 275 9.49 7.88 -5.92
N GLU A 276 8.47 8.44 -5.28
CA GLU A 276 8.59 9.43 -4.20
C GLU A 276 9.34 8.85 -3.00
N THR A 277 9.00 7.63 -2.58
CA THR A 277 9.65 6.94 -1.46
C THR A 277 11.13 6.71 -1.74
N ASN A 278 11.48 6.16 -2.92
CA ASN A 278 12.87 5.95 -3.32
C ASN A 278 13.68 7.25 -3.42
N ALA A 279 13.08 8.32 -3.93
CA ALA A 279 13.76 9.62 -4.05
C ALA A 279 14.09 10.23 -2.68
N ASN A 280 13.26 9.97 -1.67
CA ASN A 280 13.37 10.60 -0.36
C ASN A 280 14.12 9.75 0.68
N ASN A 281 14.08 8.42 0.60
CA ASN A 281 14.68 7.54 1.63
C ASN A 281 16.16 7.84 1.87
N GLY A 282 16.97 8.00 0.82
CA GLY A 282 18.39 8.32 0.98
C GLY A 282 18.64 9.69 1.62
N LEU A 283 17.80 10.69 1.30
CA LEU A 283 17.88 12.03 1.88
C LEU A 283 17.58 11.99 3.39
N TYR A 284 16.45 11.40 3.77
CA TYR A 284 16.02 11.39 5.17
C TYR A 284 16.85 10.43 6.03
N LEU A 285 17.37 9.34 5.46
CA LEU A 285 18.34 8.49 6.16
C LEU A 285 19.59 9.27 6.57
N ASN A 286 20.13 10.07 5.65
CA ASN A 286 21.28 10.93 5.97
C ASN A 286 20.96 11.94 7.07
N ARG A 287 19.74 12.49 7.12
CA ARG A 287 19.33 13.39 8.20
C ARG A 287 19.19 12.67 9.54
N LEU A 288 18.57 11.48 9.54
CA LEU A 288 18.47 10.65 10.74
C LEU A 288 19.86 10.40 11.35
N ILE A 289 20.84 10.03 10.53
CA ILE A 289 22.19 9.75 11.00
C ILE A 289 22.92 11.04 11.43
N ASN A 290 22.99 12.04 10.55
CA ASN A 290 23.85 13.19 10.77
C ASN A 290 23.26 14.24 11.72
N ASP A 291 21.94 14.44 11.70
CA ASP A 291 21.27 15.49 12.47
C ASP A 291 20.76 14.95 13.82
N HIS A 292 20.43 13.66 13.89
CA HIS A 292 19.82 13.04 15.08
C HIS A 292 20.67 11.92 15.71
N GLY A 293 21.82 11.57 15.12
CA GLY A 293 22.73 10.59 15.69
C GLY A 293 22.16 9.16 15.70
N VAL A 294 21.25 8.84 14.77
CA VAL A 294 20.67 7.50 14.64
C VAL A 294 21.74 6.50 14.24
N GLU A 295 21.72 5.35 14.89
CA GLU A 295 22.69 4.28 14.71
C GLU A 295 22.10 3.17 13.85
N LEU A 296 22.55 3.09 12.59
CA LEU A 296 22.18 2.00 11.70
C LEU A 296 22.75 0.67 12.19
N ARG A 297 21.93 -0.38 12.13
CA ARG A 297 22.31 -1.75 12.46
C ARG A 297 21.76 -2.70 11.42
N GLU A 298 22.55 -3.70 11.07
CA GLU A 298 22.09 -4.82 10.27
C GLU A 298 21.64 -5.93 11.22
N PHE A 299 20.50 -6.56 10.97
CA PHE A 299 20.18 -7.81 11.66
C PHE A 299 21.22 -8.86 11.28
N ASN A 300 21.78 -9.53 12.27
CA ASN A 300 22.74 -10.59 11.99
C ASN A 300 22.06 -11.87 11.48
N ASP A 301 22.86 -12.79 10.97
CA ASP A 301 22.38 -14.03 10.37
C ASP A 301 21.53 -14.86 11.34
N ASP A 302 21.90 -14.96 12.62
CA ASP A 302 21.14 -15.70 13.64
C ASP A 302 19.70 -15.17 13.79
N VAL A 303 19.55 -13.85 13.90
CA VAL A 303 18.24 -13.21 14.00
C VAL A 303 17.46 -13.36 12.70
N TYR A 304 18.11 -13.18 11.56
CA TYR A 304 17.46 -13.21 10.25
C TYR A 304 17.04 -14.62 9.83
N GLU A 305 17.83 -15.65 10.17
CA GLU A 305 17.49 -17.07 9.99
C GLU A 305 16.29 -17.44 10.87
N GLY A 306 16.28 -17.03 12.14
CA GLY A 306 15.12 -17.27 13.02
C GLY A 306 13.84 -16.58 12.55
N PHE A 307 13.93 -15.39 11.94
CA PHE A 307 12.79 -14.80 11.24
C PHE A 307 12.32 -15.68 10.08
N GLY A 308 13.24 -16.26 9.32
CA GLY A 308 12.93 -17.13 8.18
C GLY A 308 12.19 -18.40 8.60
N GLU A 309 12.69 -19.12 9.60
CA GLU A 309 12.06 -20.33 10.13
C GLU A 309 10.64 -20.06 10.65
N ALA A 310 10.48 -18.99 11.43
CA ALA A 310 9.17 -18.59 11.94
C ALA A 310 8.22 -18.09 10.83
N ALA A 311 8.74 -17.44 9.78
CA ALA A 311 7.95 -17.00 8.63
C ALA A 311 7.38 -18.17 7.85
N GLU A 312 8.13 -19.26 7.66
CA GLU A 312 7.61 -20.47 7.03
C GLU A 312 6.41 -21.03 7.81
N GLU A 313 6.53 -21.16 9.14
CA GLU A 313 5.43 -21.65 9.97
C GLU A 313 4.19 -20.76 9.88
N VAL A 314 4.36 -19.43 9.99
CA VAL A 314 3.25 -18.46 9.90
C VAL A 314 2.58 -18.50 8.53
N ILE A 315 3.34 -18.65 7.45
CA ILE A 315 2.80 -18.75 6.10
C ILE A 315 2.00 -20.05 5.93
N GLU A 316 2.51 -21.18 6.43
CA GLU A 316 1.77 -22.45 6.39
C GLU A 316 0.46 -22.38 7.18
N GLU A 317 0.46 -21.80 8.38
CA GLU A 317 -0.76 -21.59 9.18
C GLU A 317 -1.80 -20.74 8.42
N ALA A 318 -1.34 -19.68 7.75
CA ALA A 318 -2.23 -18.85 6.93
C ALA A 318 -2.73 -19.58 5.68
N ARG A 319 -1.90 -20.43 5.04
CA ARG A 319 -2.27 -21.27 3.90
C ARG A 319 -3.35 -22.28 4.25
N ASP A 320 -3.29 -22.86 5.45
CA ASP A 320 -4.21 -23.91 5.91
C ASP A 320 -5.60 -23.38 6.34
N HIS A 321 -5.79 -22.06 6.38
CA HIS A 321 -7.06 -21.45 6.79
C HIS A 321 -8.27 -21.81 5.91
N SER A 322 -8.11 -21.77 4.58
CA SER A 322 -9.18 -22.03 3.61
C SER A 322 -8.61 -22.34 2.24
N ASP A 323 -9.40 -22.97 1.36
CA ASP A 323 -9.00 -23.23 -0.04
C ASP A 323 -8.62 -21.93 -0.77
N LEU A 324 -9.36 -20.84 -0.52
CA LEU A 324 -9.06 -19.54 -1.08
C LEU A 324 -7.74 -18.97 -0.53
N SER A 325 -7.52 -19.06 0.79
CA SER A 325 -6.25 -18.65 1.41
C SER A 325 -5.08 -19.43 0.78
N LYS A 326 -5.18 -20.75 0.71
CA LYS A 326 -4.19 -21.61 0.07
C LYS A 326 -3.85 -21.15 -1.35
N ARG A 327 -4.86 -20.89 -2.19
CA ARG A 327 -4.67 -20.43 -3.57
C ARG A 327 -3.98 -19.06 -3.64
N ILE A 328 -4.31 -18.14 -2.74
CA ILE A 328 -3.66 -16.81 -2.67
C ILE A 328 -2.17 -16.96 -2.36
N TYR A 329 -1.84 -17.66 -1.27
CA TYR A 329 -0.45 -17.84 -0.85
C TYR A 329 0.34 -18.68 -1.86
N ASP A 330 -0.23 -19.75 -2.41
CA ASP A 330 0.45 -20.57 -3.43
C ASP A 330 0.76 -19.74 -4.69
N SER A 331 -0.15 -18.85 -5.11
CA SER A 331 0.08 -17.92 -6.22
C SER A 331 1.21 -16.92 -5.90
N HIS A 332 1.19 -16.32 -4.72
CA HIS A 332 2.21 -15.37 -4.27
C HIS A 332 3.60 -16.03 -4.16
N LEU A 333 3.68 -17.22 -3.55
CA LEU A 333 4.93 -17.97 -3.41
C LEU A 333 5.47 -18.46 -4.75
N LYS A 334 4.60 -18.82 -5.70
CA LYS A 334 5.01 -19.11 -7.08
C LYS A 334 5.61 -17.88 -7.75
N ALA A 335 4.97 -16.71 -7.62
CA ALA A 335 5.53 -15.47 -8.14
C ALA A 335 6.90 -15.14 -7.51
N ARG A 336 7.06 -15.38 -6.21
CA ARG A 336 8.34 -15.22 -5.50
C ARG A 336 9.42 -16.11 -6.11
N ALA A 337 9.10 -17.38 -6.38
CA ALA A 337 10.04 -18.32 -6.96
C ALA A 337 10.40 -17.96 -8.42
N GLU A 338 9.40 -17.65 -9.26
CA GLU A 338 9.63 -17.44 -10.70
C GLU A 338 10.17 -16.04 -11.02
N ILE A 339 9.55 -15.00 -10.49
CA ILE A 339 9.94 -13.60 -10.75
C ILE A 339 11.19 -13.25 -9.95
N GLY A 340 11.25 -13.65 -8.67
CA GLY A 340 12.42 -13.39 -7.82
C GLY A 340 13.69 -14.08 -8.31
N ALA A 341 13.60 -15.27 -8.91
CA ALA A 341 14.74 -15.91 -9.54
C ALA A 341 15.33 -15.08 -10.69
N TRP A 342 14.48 -14.37 -11.44
CA TRP A 342 14.94 -13.43 -12.46
C TRP A 342 15.55 -12.16 -11.84
N THR A 343 14.94 -11.58 -10.81
CA THR A 343 15.48 -10.43 -10.07
C THR A 343 16.90 -10.70 -9.55
N ALA A 344 17.15 -11.90 -9.02
CA ALA A 344 18.45 -12.33 -8.53
C ALA A 344 19.55 -12.28 -9.62
N LEU A 345 19.22 -12.71 -10.85
CA LEU A 345 20.15 -12.72 -11.98
C LEU A 345 20.31 -11.35 -12.65
N SER A 346 19.30 -10.49 -12.52
CA SER A 346 19.22 -9.20 -13.20
C SER A 346 19.58 -8.05 -12.26
N ASP A 347 18.58 -7.42 -11.65
CA ASP A 347 18.71 -6.18 -10.89
C ASP A 347 19.64 -6.36 -9.67
N THR A 348 19.49 -7.45 -8.92
CA THR A 348 20.33 -7.73 -7.74
C THR A 348 21.80 -7.87 -8.14
N ALA A 349 22.11 -8.75 -9.10
CA ALA A 349 23.48 -8.96 -9.57
C ALA A 349 24.07 -7.69 -10.19
N TYR A 350 23.28 -6.92 -10.95
CA TYR A 350 23.72 -5.66 -11.54
C TYR A 350 24.03 -4.61 -10.47
N VAL A 351 23.12 -4.38 -9.52
CA VAL A 351 23.28 -3.38 -8.45
C VAL A 351 24.51 -3.70 -7.59
N GLN A 352 24.70 -4.97 -7.21
CA GLN A 352 25.88 -5.41 -6.47
C GLN A 352 27.17 -5.15 -7.26
N LYS A 353 27.23 -5.60 -8.53
CA LYS A 353 28.42 -5.38 -9.38
C LYS A 353 28.70 -3.89 -9.59
N ARG A 354 27.65 -3.09 -9.82
CA ARG A 354 27.76 -1.63 -9.99
C ARG A 354 28.34 -0.98 -8.74
N ASN A 355 27.79 -1.27 -7.56
CA ASN A 355 28.25 -0.65 -6.31
C ASN A 355 29.69 -1.07 -5.97
N ASN A 356 30.03 -2.35 -6.17
CA ASN A 356 31.39 -2.85 -5.99
C ASN A 356 32.41 -2.14 -6.90
N VAL A 357 32.06 -1.89 -8.16
CA VAL A 357 32.93 -1.14 -9.09
C VAL A 357 33.05 0.34 -8.69
N LEU A 358 32.02 0.91 -8.08
CA LEU A 358 31.98 2.31 -7.67
C LEU A 358 32.51 2.57 -6.25
N ASN A 359 32.94 1.54 -5.51
CA ASN A 359 33.34 1.61 -4.09
C ASN A 359 32.27 2.31 -3.22
N ARG A 360 31.01 1.92 -3.42
CA ARG A 360 29.87 2.44 -2.66
C ARG A 360 29.27 1.39 -1.75
#